data_AF-A0A7I7WKJ9-F1
#
_entry.id   AF-A0A7I7WKJ9-F1
#
_cell.length_a   1.000
_cell.length_b   1.000
_cell.length_c   1.000
_cell.angle_alpha   90.00
_cell.angle_beta   90.00
_cell.angle_gamma   90.00
#
_symmetry.space_group_name_H-M   'P 1'
#
loop_
_entity.id
_entity.type
_entity.pdbx_description
1 polymer ?
#
loop_
_entity_poly.entity_id
_entity_poly.type
_entity_poly.pdbx_seq_one_letter_code
_entity_poly.pdbx_strand_id
1 'polypeptide(L)'
;MAITSEQVELVARRVTDGHLKPPHKANRDVDDRMAREEAAPAVYRASRELMGAIAQQVAADEALIDVKHATGYSIAAFSGARAKVSLLVATNRRVWFSRYEDGTVQDLRAVEYPTMNIERKRISLGWPKLEGATITCGGPTAEWLTELKSGRHQPSPWLQPGASSPAAGPSQGAPAPNWYPDPYRRHQLRYWDGARWTPHVSTNGVTANDPVSQ
;
A
#
# COMPACT_ATOMS: atom_id res chain seq x y z
N MET A 1 -2.87 -6.70 -20.52
CA MET A 1 -1.45 -6.29 -20.47
C MET A 1 -0.85 -6.96 -19.25
N ALA A 2 0.31 -7.58 -19.37
CA ALA A 2 1.00 -8.23 -18.25
C ALA A 2 1.23 -7.27 -17.07
N ILE A 3 1.38 -7.83 -15.87
CA ILE A 3 1.75 -7.09 -14.67
C ILE A 3 3.17 -6.54 -14.84
N THR A 4 3.33 -5.22 -14.72
CA THR A 4 4.64 -4.55 -14.91
C THR A 4 5.45 -4.54 -13.61
N SER A 5 6.79 -4.39 -13.72
CA SER A 5 7.65 -4.20 -12.55
C SER A 5 7.26 -2.97 -11.72
N GLU A 6 6.77 -1.90 -12.36
CA GLU A 6 6.25 -0.72 -11.66
C GLU A 6 5.01 -1.05 -10.83
N GLN A 7 4.08 -1.85 -11.35
CA GLN A 7 2.92 -2.31 -10.61
C GLN A 7 3.31 -3.21 -9.43
N VAL A 8 4.36 -4.04 -9.57
CA VAL A 8 4.92 -4.83 -8.46
C VAL A 8 5.43 -3.91 -7.35
N GLU A 9 6.21 -2.87 -7.68
CA GLU A 9 6.70 -1.89 -6.72
C GLU A 9 5.56 -1.14 -6.03
N LEU A 10 4.58 -0.69 -6.80
CA LEU A 10 3.44 0.06 -6.33
C LEU A 10 2.60 -0.75 -5.33
N VAL A 11 2.34 -2.02 -5.63
CA VAL A 11 1.64 -2.93 -4.72
C VAL A 11 2.43 -3.11 -3.44
N ALA A 12 3.73 -3.38 -3.53
CA ALA A 12 4.57 -3.60 -2.35
C ALA A 12 4.61 -2.37 -1.44
N ARG A 13 4.71 -1.16 -2.01
CA ARG A 13 4.61 0.10 -1.25
C ARG A 13 3.24 0.23 -0.58
N ARG A 14 2.15 0.04 -1.32
CA ARG A 14 0.78 0.14 -0.78
C ARG A 14 0.51 -0.84 0.36
N VAL A 15 1.01 -2.07 0.27
CA VAL A 15 0.89 -3.08 1.34
C VAL A 15 1.69 -2.65 2.57
N THR A 16 2.89 -2.12 2.37
CA THR A 16 3.75 -1.63 3.45
C THR A 16 3.14 -0.40 4.14
N ASP A 17 2.59 0.54 3.38
CA ASP A 17 1.86 1.70 3.91
C ASP A 17 0.61 1.28 4.68
N GLY A 18 -0.07 0.21 4.23
CA GLY A 18 -1.18 -0.42 4.94
C GLY A 18 -0.74 -1.01 6.28
N HIS A 19 0.41 -1.70 6.30
CA HIS A 19 1.00 -2.32 7.48
C HIS A 19 1.40 -1.30 8.57
N LEU A 20 1.97 -0.17 8.16
CA LEU A 20 2.39 0.88 9.08
C LEU A 20 1.21 1.58 9.79
N LYS A 21 -0.01 1.49 9.24
CA LYS A 21 -1.20 2.10 9.86
C LYS A 21 -1.59 1.34 11.13
N PRO A 22 -1.87 2.06 12.23
CA PRO A 22 -2.30 1.42 13.47
C PRO A 22 -3.68 0.76 13.30
N PRO A 23 -3.89 -0.44 13.89
CA PRO A 23 -5.17 -1.14 13.80
C PRO A 23 -6.32 -0.41 14.53
N HIS A 24 -5.99 0.49 15.47
CA HIS A 24 -6.94 1.33 16.18
C HIS A 24 -6.54 2.81 16.10
N LYS A 25 -7.51 3.74 16.09
CA LYS A 25 -7.27 5.20 15.98
C LYS A 25 -6.33 5.75 17.07
N ALA A 26 -6.24 5.05 18.19
CA ALA A 26 -5.36 5.39 19.29
C ALA A 26 -4.04 4.62 19.14
N ASN A 27 -3.06 5.23 18.47
CA ASN A 27 -1.69 4.73 18.37
C ASN A 27 -0.96 4.91 19.71
N ARG A 28 -1.46 4.27 20.77
CA ARG A 28 -0.99 4.49 22.16
C ARG A 28 0.20 3.60 22.54
N ASP A 29 0.39 2.48 21.84
CA ASP A 29 1.45 1.52 22.11
C ASP A 29 2.68 1.81 21.24
N VAL A 30 3.74 2.31 21.86
CA VAL A 30 5.00 2.68 21.18
C VAL A 30 5.77 1.43 20.75
N ASP A 31 5.74 0.36 21.54
CA ASP A 31 6.41 -0.90 21.22
C ASP A 31 5.78 -1.56 19.99
N ASP A 32 4.45 -1.58 19.90
CA ASP A 32 3.74 -2.10 18.71
C ASP A 32 4.02 -1.24 17.47
N ARG A 33 4.14 0.09 17.61
CA ARG A 33 4.54 0.94 16.47
C ARG A 33 5.98 0.62 16.02
N MET A 34 6.93 0.57 16.96
CA MET A 34 8.32 0.29 16.63
C MET A 34 8.47 -1.08 15.97
N ALA A 35 7.73 -2.08 16.44
CA ALA A 35 7.76 -3.41 15.87
C ALA A 35 7.16 -3.46 14.45
N ARG A 36 6.09 -2.67 14.17
CA ARG A 36 5.57 -2.47 12.80
C ARG A 36 6.59 -1.78 11.89
N GLU A 37 7.29 -0.76 12.39
CA GLU A 37 8.34 -0.06 11.63
C GLU A 37 9.53 -0.98 11.33
N GLU A 38 9.96 -1.79 12.31
CA GLU A 38 11.03 -2.78 12.16
C GLU A 38 10.65 -3.89 11.15
N ALA A 39 9.38 -4.32 11.14
CA ALA A 39 8.88 -5.33 10.21
C ALA A 39 8.64 -4.81 8.79
N ALA A 40 8.53 -3.49 8.59
CA ALA A 40 8.15 -2.89 7.30
C ALA A 40 9.06 -3.30 6.11
N PRO A 41 10.40 -3.34 6.24
CA PRO A 41 11.26 -3.82 5.15
C PRO A 41 11.01 -5.29 4.79
N ALA A 42 10.67 -6.13 5.77
CA ALA A 42 10.34 -7.53 5.53
C ALA A 42 8.97 -7.68 4.84
N VAL A 43 7.98 -6.86 5.22
CA VAL A 43 6.66 -6.82 4.55
C VAL A 43 6.79 -6.35 3.10
N TYR A 44 7.61 -5.35 2.84
CA TYR A 44 7.87 -4.85 1.49
C TYR A 44 8.51 -5.93 0.60
N ARG A 45 9.57 -6.60 1.09
CA ARG A 45 10.21 -7.71 0.37
C ARG A 45 9.24 -8.85 0.08
N ALA A 46 8.52 -9.32 1.11
CA ALA A 46 7.50 -10.36 0.98
C ALA A 46 6.45 -10.00 -0.08
N SER A 47 5.98 -8.75 -0.09
CA SER A 47 4.97 -8.28 -1.04
C SER A 47 5.50 -8.24 -2.48
N ARG A 48 6.76 -7.82 -2.68
CA ARG A 48 7.41 -7.85 -4.00
C ARG A 48 7.59 -9.28 -4.51
N GLU A 49 8.02 -10.20 -3.63
CA GLU A 49 8.21 -11.59 -4.00
C GLU A 49 6.89 -12.28 -4.39
N LEU A 50 5.81 -12.06 -3.63
CA LEU A 50 4.48 -12.57 -3.97
C LEU A 50 3.99 -12.03 -5.32
N MET A 51 4.07 -10.71 -5.51
CA MET A 51 3.65 -10.08 -6.76
C MET A 51 4.53 -10.50 -7.94
N GLY A 52 5.84 -10.67 -7.74
CA GLY A 52 6.76 -11.17 -8.76
C GLY A 52 6.45 -12.61 -9.16
N ALA A 53 6.15 -13.48 -8.19
CA ALA A 53 5.76 -14.85 -8.46
C ALA A 53 4.42 -14.94 -9.23
N ILE A 54 3.46 -14.06 -8.91
CA ILE A 54 2.21 -13.96 -9.68
C ILE A 54 2.49 -13.42 -11.09
N ALA A 55 3.28 -12.36 -11.23
CA ALA A 55 3.59 -11.74 -12.53
C ALA A 55 4.25 -12.72 -13.51
N GLN A 56 5.03 -13.69 -13.00
CA GLN A 56 5.64 -14.75 -13.82
C GLN A 56 4.62 -15.78 -14.35
N GLN A 57 3.47 -15.95 -13.68
CA GLN A 57 2.45 -16.94 -14.06
C GLN A 57 1.23 -16.32 -14.77
N VAL A 58 1.10 -15.00 -14.72
CA VAL A 58 0.05 -14.25 -15.40
C VAL A 58 0.32 -14.22 -16.91
N ALA A 59 -0.72 -14.42 -17.71
CA ALA A 59 -0.59 -14.37 -19.17
C ALA A 59 -0.31 -12.94 -19.67
N ALA A 60 0.29 -12.80 -20.85
CA ALA A 60 0.68 -11.50 -21.39
C ALA A 60 -0.50 -10.51 -21.59
N ASP A 61 -1.71 -11.04 -21.78
CA ASP A 61 -2.94 -10.27 -21.97
C ASP A 61 -3.71 -10.01 -20.67
N GLU A 62 -3.34 -10.67 -19.58
CA GLU A 62 -4.02 -10.62 -18.28
C GLU A 62 -3.57 -9.40 -17.47
N ALA A 63 -4.50 -8.46 -17.26
CA ALA A 63 -4.26 -7.16 -16.64
C ALA A 63 -4.60 -7.15 -15.16
N LEU A 64 -3.75 -6.50 -14.35
CA LEU A 64 -4.00 -6.26 -12.93
C LEU A 64 -5.19 -5.30 -12.74
N ILE A 65 -6.16 -5.70 -11.91
CA ILE A 65 -7.39 -4.94 -11.63
C ILE A 65 -7.37 -4.33 -10.23
N ASP A 66 -7.07 -5.12 -9.21
CA ASP A 66 -6.97 -4.61 -7.83
C ASP A 66 -6.24 -5.62 -6.95
N VAL A 67 -5.81 -5.18 -5.77
CA VAL A 67 -5.13 -6.02 -4.79
C VAL A 67 -5.72 -5.77 -3.40
N LYS A 68 -6.17 -6.84 -2.76
CA LYS A 68 -6.39 -6.85 -1.31
C LYS A 68 -5.26 -7.59 -0.61
N HIS A 69 -4.93 -7.13 0.59
CA HIS A 69 -3.87 -7.71 1.38
C HIS A 69 -4.27 -7.82 2.85
N ALA A 70 -3.61 -8.73 3.55
CA ALA A 70 -3.54 -8.77 5.00
C ALA A 70 -2.07 -8.95 5.39
N THR A 71 -1.63 -8.18 6.39
CA THR A 71 -0.26 -8.24 6.90
C THR A 71 -0.28 -8.57 8.38
N GLY A 72 0.63 -9.43 8.80
CA GLY A 72 0.96 -9.69 10.18
C GLY A 72 2.47 -9.77 10.35
N TYR A 73 2.92 -9.77 11.59
CA TYR A 73 4.33 -9.90 11.91
C TYR A 73 4.50 -10.59 13.26
N SER A 74 5.65 -11.22 13.49
CA SER A 74 6.01 -11.76 14.80
C SER A 74 7.40 -11.30 15.20
N ILE A 75 7.50 -10.79 16.42
CA ILE A 75 8.76 -10.42 17.09
C ILE A 75 9.36 -11.57 17.91
N ALA A 76 8.70 -12.74 17.94
CA ALA A 76 9.03 -13.82 18.86
C ALA A 76 10.32 -14.60 18.50
N ALA A 77 11.01 -14.24 17.42
CA ALA A 77 12.16 -15.00 16.95
C ALA A 77 13.49 -14.31 17.28
N PHE A 78 14.45 -15.09 17.81
CA PHE A 78 15.86 -14.74 17.99
C PHE A 78 16.60 -14.29 16.70
N SER A 79 15.89 -14.17 15.56
CA SER A 79 16.40 -13.88 14.21
C SER A 79 15.72 -12.67 13.54
N GLY A 80 15.02 -11.82 14.31
CA GLY A 80 14.37 -10.60 13.82
C GLY A 80 12.91 -10.80 13.40
N ALA A 81 12.26 -9.70 12.99
CA ALA A 81 10.84 -9.68 12.65
C ALA A 81 10.50 -10.58 11.44
N ARG A 82 9.57 -11.52 11.61
CA ARG A 82 9.03 -12.34 10.52
C ARG A 82 7.76 -11.73 9.95
N ALA A 83 7.80 -11.30 8.70
CA ALA A 83 6.62 -10.82 7.99
C ALA A 83 5.73 -11.97 7.56
N LYS A 84 4.42 -11.81 7.76
CA LYS A 84 3.38 -12.66 7.20
C LYS A 84 2.53 -11.80 6.29
N VAL A 85 2.49 -12.10 4.99
CA VAL A 85 1.72 -11.32 4.02
C VAL A 85 0.83 -12.26 3.24
N SER A 86 -0.46 -11.96 3.16
CA SER A 86 -1.38 -12.67 2.27
C SER A 86 -1.92 -11.68 1.24
N LEU A 87 -1.85 -12.04 -0.05
CA LEU A 87 -2.37 -11.24 -1.14
C LEU A 87 -3.51 -11.96 -1.85
N LEU A 88 -4.58 -11.19 -2.12
CA LEU A 88 -5.60 -11.48 -3.11
C LEU A 88 -5.41 -10.51 -4.27
N VAL A 89 -4.88 -11.00 -5.38
CA VAL A 89 -4.56 -10.19 -6.57
C VAL A 89 -5.60 -10.49 -7.64
N ALA A 90 -6.45 -9.51 -7.94
CA ALA A 90 -7.46 -9.63 -8.97
C ALA A 90 -6.90 -9.18 -10.31
N THR A 91 -7.07 -10.01 -11.34
CA THR A 91 -6.81 -9.65 -12.74
C THR A 91 -8.13 -9.52 -13.51
N ASN A 92 -8.09 -9.20 -14.80
CA ASN A 92 -9.29 -9.22 -15.64
C ASN A 92 -9.81 -10.64 -15.93
N ARG A 93 -9.15 -11.69 -15.42
CA ARG A 93 -9.47 -13.10 -15.70
C ARG A 93 -9.80 -13.91 -14.44
N ARG A 94 -9.05 -13.70 -13.37
CA ARG A 94 -9.07 -14.54 -12.17
C ARG A 94 -8.55 -13.81 -10.94
N VAL A 95 -8.70 -14.44 -9.79
CA VAL A 95 -8.08 -13.99 -8.54
C VAL A 95 -6.95 -14.94 -8.18
N TRP A 96 -5.80 -14.37 -7.89
CA TRP A 96 -4.68 -15.08 -7.32
C TRP A 96 -4.70 -14.97 -5.80
N PHE A 97 -4.62 -16.11 -5.14
CA PHE A 97 -4.33 -16.22 -3.73
C PHE A 97 -2.85 -16.55 -3.57
N SER A 98 -2.17 -15.87 -2.67
CA SER A 98 -0.78 -16.20 -2.32
C SER A 98 -0.49 -15.75 -0.90
N ARG A 99 0.48 -16.41 -0.27
CA ARG A 99 0.89 -16.13 1.10
C ARG A 99 2.40 -16.15 1.21
N TYR A 100 2.95 -15.29 2.03
CA TYR A 100 4.35 -15.27 2.39
C TYR A 100 4.45 -15.58 3.87
N GLU A 101 5.15 -16.65 4.20
CA GLU A 101 5.39 -17.07 5.58
C GLU A 101 6.76 -17.76 5.67
N ASP A 102 7.47 -17.51 6.77
CA ASP A 102 8.79 -18.10 7.04
C ASP A 102 9.80 -17.96 5.89
N GLY A 103 9.78 -16.80 5.21
CA GLY A 103 10.75 -16.47 4.15
C GLY A 103 10.45 -17.11 2.79
N THR A 104 9.25 -17.69 2.62
CA THR A 104 8.89 -18.42 1.39
C THR A 104 7.50 -18.02 0.90
N VAL A 105 7.32 -18.05 -0.43
CA VAL A 105 6.00 -17.96 -1.07
C VAL A 105 5.29 -19.30 -0.94
N GLN A 106 4.06 -19.25 -0.44
CA GLN A 106 3.18 -20.35 -0.12
C GLN A 106 1.82 -20.13 -0.78
N ASP A 107 1.09 -21.22 -1.01
CA ASP A 107 -0.31 -21.21 -1.47
C ASP A 107 -0.59 -20.37 -2.73
N LEU A 108 0.40 -20.23 -3.63
CA LEU A 108 0.24 -19.50 -4.88
C LEU A 108 -0.72 -20.25 -5.82
N ARG A 109 -1.98 -19.81 -5.87
CA ARG A 109 -3.07 -20.46 -6.61
C ARG A 109 -3.94 -19.44 -7.30
N ALA A 110 -4.39 -19.77 -8.51
CA ALA A 110 -5.36 -18.98 -9.25
C ALA A 110 -6.77 -19.59 -9.16
N VAL A 111 -7.78 -18.74 -9.04
CA VAL A 111 -9.19 -19.13 -9.03
C VAL A 111 -9.93 -18.31 -10.08
N GLU A 112 -10.43 -18.99 -11.11
CA GLU A 112 -11.21 -18.37 -12.18
C GLU A 112 -12.56 -17.84 -11.66
N TYR A 113 -12.99 -16.66 -12.13
CA TYR A 113 -14.24 -16.05 -11.68
C TYR A 113 -15.48 -16.95 -11.81
N PRO A 114 -15.68 -17.71 -12.91
CA PRO A 114 -16.86 -18.56 -13.06
C PRO A 114 -16.92 -19.66 -11.99
N THR A 115 -15.78 -20.28 -11.68
CA THR A 115 -15.67 -21.41 -10.73
C THR A 115 -15.55 -20.97 -9.27
N MET A 116 -15.26 -19.68 -9.03
CA MET A 116 -15.04 -19.15 -7.69
C MET A 116 -16.31 -19.18 -6.84
N ASN A 117 -16.24 -19.79 -5.66
CA ASN A 117 -17.28 -19.73 -4.64
C ASN A 117 -16.86 -18.75 -3.54
N ILE A 118 -17.79 -17.90 -3.10
CA ILE A 118 -17.51 -16.88 -2.08
C ILE A 118 -18.29 -17.25 -0.83
N GLU A 119 -17.59 -17.58 0.26
CA GLU A 119 -18.20 -17.85 1.55
C GLU A 119 -17.95 -16.67 2.51
N ARG A 120 -19.01 -15.91 2.80
CA ARG A 120 -18.93 -14.78 3.74
C ARG A 120 -19.15 -15.27 5.18
N LYS A 121 -18.17 -15.05 6.06
CA LYS A 121 -18.37 -15.23 7.52
C LYS A 121 -18.71 -13.88 8.17
N ARG A 122 -19.62 -13.91 9.17
CA ARG A 122 -20.01 -12.72 9.96
C ARG A 122 -18.97 -12.32 11.02
N ILE A 123 -18.09 -13.25 11.43
CA ILE A 123 -17.03 -12.98 12.39
C ILE A 123 -15.82 -12.34 11.70
N SER A 124 -15.08 -11.49 12.43
CA SER A 124 -13.78 -11.00 11.97
C SER A 124 -12.83 -12.17 11.79
N LEU A 125 -12.61 -12.57 10.54
CA LEU A 125 -11.53 -13.48 10.17
C LEU A 125 -10.23 -12.67 10.10
N GLY A 126 -9.15 -13.20 10.70
CA GLY A 126 -7.82 -12.60 10.56
C GLY A 126 -7.34 -12.56 9.11
N TRP A 127 -7.59 -13.61 8.32
CA TRP A 127 -7.26 -13.67 6.89
C TRP A 127 -8.32 -14.42 6.07
N PRO A 128 -8.42 -14.17 4.75
CA PRO A 128 -9.15 -15.02 3.82
C PRO A 128 -8.53 -16.42 3.75
N LYS A 129 -9.35 -17.45 3.61
CA LYS A 129 -8.91 -18.85 3.40
C LYS A 129 -9.34 -19.32 2.02
N LEU A 130 -8.49 -20.13 1.38
CA LEU A 130 -8.77 -20.76 0.10
C LEU A 130 -8.84 -22.27 0.27
N GLU A 131 -9.97 -22.88 -0.08
CA GLU A 131 -10.19 -24.32 -0.11
C GLU A 131 -10.74 -24.72 -1.49
N GLY A 132 -9.88 -25.28 -2.33
CA GLY A 132 -10.21 -25.53 -3.74
C GLY A 132 -10.46 -24.21 -4.49
N ALA A 133 -11.72 -23.98 -4.89
CA ALA A 133 -12.18 -22.74 -5.52
C ALA A 133 -13.02 -21.86 -4.58
N THR A 134 -13.17 -22.27 -3.31
CA THR A 134 -13.95 -21.54 -2.31
C THR A 134 -13.06 -20.59 -1.53
N ILE A 135 -13.39 -19.29 -1.56
CA ILE A 135 -12.74 -18.26 -0.77
C ILE A 135 -13.63 -17.88 0.40
N THR A 136 -13.22 -18.27 1.61
CA THR A 136 -13.89 -17.90 2.85
C THR A 136 -13.30 -16.59 3.38
N CYS A 137 -14.10 -15.54 3.51
CA CYS A 137 -13.61 -14.21 3.84
C CYS A 137 -14.61 -13.34 4.61
N GLY A 138 -14.15 -12.19 5.10
CA GLY A 138 -14.98 -11.18 5.75
C GLY A 138 -15.82 -10.36 4.75
N GLY A 139 -16.78 -9.60 5.25
CA GLY A 139 -17.75 -8.84 4.44
C GLY A 139 -17.14 -7.99 3.33
N PRO A 140 -16.18 -7.08 3.62
CA PRO A 140 -15.60 -6.20 2.60
C PRO A 140 -14.85 -6.96 1.48
N THR A 141 -14.25 -8.10 1.80
CA THR A 141 -13.58 -8.95 0.79
C THR A 141 -14.61 -9.71 -0.04
N ALA A 142 -15.67 -10.23 0.59
CA ALA A 142 -16.74 -10.93 -0.11
C ALA A 142 -17.48 -10.02 -1.11
N GLU A 143 -17.75 -8.78 -0.70
CA GLU A 143 -18.38 -7.76 -1.57
C GLU A 143 -17.50 -7.48 -2.79
N TRP A 144 -16.21 -7.20 -2.57
CA TRP A 144 -15.25 -7.01 -3.66
C TRP A 144 -15.13 -8.22 -4.61
N LEU A 145 -15.05 -9.44 -4.09
CA LEU A 145 -15.02 -10.66 -4.91
C LEU A 145 -16.31 -10.83 -5.72
N THR A 146 -17.46 -10.43 -5.17
CA THR A 146 -18.77 -10.48 -5.83
C THR A 146 -18.82 -9.49 -7.00
N GLU A 147 -18.29 -8.27 -6.82
CA GLU A 147 -18.19 -7.29 -7.90
C GLU A 147 -17.31 -7.78 -9.05
N LEU A 148 -16.14 -8.37 -8.73
CA LEU A 148 -15.27 -8.96 -9.73
C LEU A 148 -15.96 -10.11 -10.48
N LYS A 149 -16.68 -10.99 -9.77
CA LYS A 149 -17.45 -12.08 -10.39
C LYS A 149 -18.57 -11.57 -11.31
N SER A 150 -19.08 -10.37 -11.09
CA SER A 150 -20.12 -9.75 -11.93
C SER A 150 -19.60 -9.22 -13.28
N GLY A 151 -18.28 -9.25 -13.53
CA GLY A 151 -17.68 -8.78 -14.78
C GLY A 151 -17.27 -7.30 -14.79
N ARG A 152 -17.44 -6.58 -13.67
CA ARG A 152 -17.01 -5.18 -13.54
C ARG A 152 -15.50 -5.09 -13.27
N HIS A 153 -14.69 -5.32 -14.30
CA HIS A 153 -13.23 -5.28 -14.23
C HIS A 153 -12.68 -3.89 -14.57
N GLN A 154 -12.83 -2.92 -13.66
CA GLN A 154 -12.13 -1.64 -13.81
C GLN A 154 -10.87 -1.64 -12.94
N PRO A 155 -9.69 -1.37 -13.52
CA PRO A 155 -8.47 -1.21 -12.74
C PRO A 155 -8.68 -0.15 -11.67
N SER A 156 -8.38 -0.50 -10.43
CA SER A 156 -8.51 0.38 -9.30
C SER A 156 -7.74 1.67 -9.55
N PRO A 157 -8.28 2.84 -9.14
CA PRO A 157 -7.66 4.11 -9.47
C PRO A 157 -6.18 4.14 -9.12
N TRP A 158 -5.80 3.66 -7.94
CA TRP A 158 -4.41 3.68 -7.48
C TRP A 158 -3.41 2.89 -8.35
N LEU A 159 -3.86 2.01 -9.26
CA LEU A 159 -3.02 1.26 -10.21
C LEU A 159 -2.75 1.99 -11.52
N GLN A 160 -3.50 3.06 -11.80
CA GLN A 160 -3.37 3.77 -13.06
C GLN A 160 -2.21 4.78 -12.96
N PRO A 161 -1.20 4.72 -13.86
CA PRO A 161 -0.19 5.76 -13.94
C PRO A 161 -0.89 7.08 -14.30
N GLY A 162 -0.94 8.01 -13.35
CA GLY A 162 -1.67 9.28 -13.47
C GLY A 162 -2.88 9.42 -12.53
N ALA A 163 -3.31 8.37 -11.83
CA ALA A 163 -4.30 8.49 -10.76
C ALA A 163 -3.66 8.93 -9.43
N SER A 164 -2.95 10.04 -9.49
CA SER A 164 -2.76 10.88 -8.32
C SER A 164 -4.02 11.71 -8.14
N SER A 165 -4.95 11.23 -7.31
CA SER A 165 -6.16 11.93 -6.86
C SER A 165 -7.13 12.40 -7.95
N PRO A 166 -8.46 12.36 -7.71
CA PRO A 166 -9.38 13.08 -8.59
C PRO A 166 -9.23 14.59 -8.31
N ALA A 167 -8.36 15.26 -9.08
CA ALA A 167 -8.49 16.64 -9.55
C ALA A 167 -7.11 17.20 -9.96
N ALA A 168 -6.77 17.04 -11.24
CA ALA A 168 -5.90 17.99 -11.90
C ALA A 168 -6.68 19.31 -12.05
N GLY A 169 -6.53 20.21 -11.09
CA GLY A 169 -6.29 21.61 -11.43
C GLY A 169 -4.89 21.73 -12.04
N PRO A 170 -4.60 22.72 -12.89
CA PRO A 170 -3.38 22.75 -13.66
C PRO A 170 -2.15 22.73 -12.74
N SER A 171 -1.17 21.94 -13.15
CA SER A 171 0.16 21.78 -12.58
C SER A 171 0.72 23.05 -11.95
N GLN A 172 0.80 23.08 -10.62
CA GLN A 172 1.75 23.96 -9.96
C GLN A 172 3.09 23.23 -9.95
N GLY A 173 4.06 23.78 -10.69
CA GLY A 173 5.47 23.49 -10.47
C GLY A 173 5.85 23.76 -9.02
N ALA A 174 7.13 23.56 -8.68
CA ALA A 174 7.66 23.93 -7.37
C ALA A 174 7.06 25.28 -6.90
N PRO A 175 6.68 25.42 -5.61
CA PRO A 175 5.99 26.61 -5.12
C PRO A 175 6.69 27.86 -5.65
N ALA A 176 5.91 28.78 -6.23
CA ALA A 176 6.47 30.03 -6.72
C ALA A 176 7.20 30.77 -5.58
N PRO A 177 8.20 31.61 -5.87
CA PRO A 177 8.94 32.31 -4.83
C PRO A 177 8.00 33.14 -3.92
N ASN A 178 7.84 32.74 -2.66
CA ASN A 178 6.89 33.36 -1.72
C ASN A 178 7.18 33.00 -0.25
N TRP A 179 6.44 33.62 0.68
CA TRP A 179 6.43 33.28 2.09
C TRP A 179 5.56 32.06 2.38
N TYR A 180 6.12 31.08 3.07
CA TYR A 180 5.46 29.83 3.43
C TYR A 180 5.75 29.48 4.90
N PRO A 181 4.98 28.58 5.53
CA PRO A 181 5.24 28.14 6.90
C PRO A 181 6.68 27.63 7.07
N ASP A 182 7.38 28.09 8.11
CA ASP A 182 8.78 27.72 8.33
C ASP A 182 8.92 26.21 8.56
N PRO A 183 9.63 25.45 7.68
CA PRO A 183 9.81 24.01 7.84
C PRO A 183 10.60 23.66 9.12
N TYR A 184 11.43 24.58 9.61
CA TYR A 184 12.19 24.40 10.85
C TYR A 184 11.41 24.79 12.10
N ARG A 185 10.19 25.33 11.94
CA ARG A 185 9.28 25.77 13.02
C ARG A 185 9.94 26.71 14.03
N ARG A 186 10.95 27.48 13.62
CA ARG A 186 11.59 28.53 14.43
C ARG A 186 10.85 29.86 14.28
N HIS A 187 10.24 30.09 13.12
CA HIS A 187 9.48 31.29 12.78
C HIS A 187 8.09 30.93 12.21
N GLN A 188 7.22 31.93 12.05
CA GLN A 188 5.88 31.69 11.48
C GLN A 188 5.95 31.44 9.97
N LEU A 189 6.78 32.23 9.26
CA LEU A 189 6.99 32.13 7.82
C LEU A 189 8.48 32.15 7.48
N ARG A 190 8.87 31.46 6.40
CA ARG A 190 10.17 31.52 5.75
C ARG A 190 9.98 31.74 4.25
N TYR A 191 10.88 32.48 3.61
CA TYR A 191 10.80 32.73 2.18
C TYR A 191 11.43 31.59 1.38
N TRP A 192 10.67 31.04 0.44
CA TRP A 192 11.11 30.09 -0.58
C TRP A 192 11.45 30.86 -1.85
N ASP A 193 12.62 30.64 -2.45
CA ASP A 193 13.07 31.37 -3.65
C ASP A 193 12.66 30.70 -4.98
N GLY A 194 11.83 29.67 -4.93
CA GLY A 194 11.47 28.83 -6.08
C GLY A 194 12.30 27.55 -6.20
N ALA A 195 13.45 27.46 -5.50
CA ALA A 195 14.34 26.31 -5.55
C ALA A 195 14.83 25.83 -4.17
N ARG A 196 14.93 26.73 -3.18
CA ARG A 196 15.41 26.46 -1.81
C ARG A 196 14.81 27.45 -0.79
N TRP A 197 14.86 27.05 0.48
CA TRP A 197 14.54 27.93 1.60
C TRP A 197 15.66 28.95 1.81
N THR A 198 15.29 30.22 1.96
CA THR A 198 16.25 31.31 2.19
C THR A 198 16.36 31.64 3.69
N PRO A 199 17.36 32.46 4.09
CA PRO A 199 17.47 32.95 5.46
C PRO A 199 16.35 33.91 5.88
N HIS A 200 15.56 34.44 4.95
CA HIS A 200 14.51 35.40 5.29
C HIS A 200 13.33 34.72 5.99
N VAL A 201 12.97 35.22 7.16
CA VAL A 201 11.87 34.74 7.99
C VAL A 201 10.94 35.88 8.38
N SER A 202 9.70 35.57 8.75
CA SER A 202 8.74 36.52 9.31
C SER A 202 7.99 35.94 10.51
N THR A 203 7.89 36.73 11.58
CA THR A 203 7.11 36.39 12.78
C THR A 203 6.24 37.59 13.15
N ASN A 204 4.93 37.40 13.24
CA ASN A 204 3.95 38.47 13.49
C ASN A 204 4.07 39.65 12.51
N GLY A 205 4.45 39.38 11.25
CA GLY A 205 4.64 40.40 10.22
C GLY A 205 5.99 41.12 10.24
N VAL A 206 6.86 40.86 11.22
CA VAL A 206 8.22 41.42 11.27
C VAL A 206 9.18 40.49 10.55
N THR A 207 9.91 41.02 9.56
CA THR A 207 10.90 40.26 8.80
C THR A 207 12.28 40.27 9.47
N ALA A 208 12.99 39.15 9.43
CA ALA A 208 14.33 38.98 9.97
C ALA A 208 15.13 37.98 9.13
N ASN A 209 16.42 37.82 9.44
CA ASN A 209 17.30 36.81 8.84
C ASN A 209 17.65 35.74 9.88
N ASP A 210 17.28 34.49 9.62
CA ASP A 210 17.64 33.30 10.39
C ASP A 210 18.39 32.31 9.47
N PRO A 211 19.67 31.99 9.73
CA PRO A 211 20.48 31.17 8.85
C PRO A 211 19.90 29.77 8.69
N VAL A 212 19.85 29.31 7.44
CA VAL A 212 19.51 27.92 7.10
C VAL A 212 20.75 27.07 7.34
N SER A 213 20.84 26.42 8.50
CA SER A 213 21.84 25.38 8.73
C SER A 213 21.53 24.22 7.78
N GLN A 214 22.45 23.93 6.85
CA GLN A 214 22.39 22.75 5.98
C GLN A 214 22.60 21.46 6.79
#